data_AF-A0A7J3D6T9-F1
#
_entry.id   AF-A0A7J3D6T9-F1
#
_cell.length_a   1.000
_cell.length_b   1.000
_cell.length_c   1.000
_cell.angle_alpha   90.00
_cell.angle_beta   90.00
_cell.angle_gamma   90.00
#
_symmetry.space_group_name_H-M   'P 1'
#
loop_
_entity.id
_entity.type
_entity.pdbx_description
1 polymer ?
#
loop_
_entity_poly.entity_id
_entity_poly.type
_entity_poly.pdbx_seq_one_letter_code
_entity_poly.pdbx_strand_id
1 'polypeptide(L)' 'MFFTVLSKKEKVVVHCSGGSGRTGQVIAAWLVYGRCYSIEKALATVYSMNRNPYEARDNNRLMELLNYARNLRGDHLSK' A
#
# COMPACT_ATOMS: atom_id res chain seq x y z
N MET A 1 0.56 13.34 11.03
CA MET A 1 0.12 12.00 10.58
C MET A 1 -1.36 12.12 10.32
N PHE A 2 -1.76 12.43 9.08
CA PHE A 2 -3.17 12.53 8.72
C PHE A 2 -3.49 11.36 7.78
N PHE A 3 -4.20 10.37 8.32
CA PHE A 3 -4.86 9.34 7.52
C PHE A 3 -6.33 9.71 7.44
N THR A 4 -6.79 10.07 6.25
CA THR A 4 -8.21 9.99 5.92
C THR A 4 -8.27 9.72 4.42
N VAL A 5 -8.93 8.64 4.02
CA VAL A 5 -10.11 8.71 3.14
C VAL A 5 -10.91 7.43 3.34
N LEU A 6 -12.09 7.61 3.92
CA LEU A 6 -13.22 6.70 3.87
C LEU A 6 -14.40 7.45 3.22
N SER A 7 -14.26 7.87 1.95
CA SER A 7 -15.40 8.33 1.15
C SER A 7 -15.11 8.21 -0.36
N LYS A 8 -16.18 8.01 -1.15
CA LYS A 8 -16.14 7.48 -2.52
C LYS A 8 -15.50 8.46 -3.52
N LYS A 9 -14.41 8.02 -4.17
CA LYS A 9 -13.75 8.58 -5.39
C LYS A 9 -12.92 9.86 -5.26
N GLU A 10 -12.58 10.31 -4.06
CA GLU A 10 -11.70 11.48 -3.90
C GLU A 10 -10.23 11.14 -4.17
N LYS A 11 -9.48 12.13 -4.68
CA LYS A 11 -8.03 12.01 -4.89
C LYS A 11 -7.33 12.12 -3.53
N VAL A 12 -6.50 11.12 -3.21
CA VAL A 12 -5.76 11.07 -1.93
C VAL A 12 -4.28 11.24 -2.19
N VAL A 13 -3.65 12.17 -1.46
CA VAL A 13 -2.20 12.32 -1.44
C VAL A 13 -1.65 11.64 -0.19
N VAL A 14 -0.69 10.73 -0.37
CA VAL A 14 0.00 10.04 0.72
C VAL A 14 1.43 10.55 0.79
N HIS A 15 1.85 11.01 1.97
CA HIS A 15 3.23 11.42 2.23
C HIS A 15 3.73 10.93 3.58
N CYS A 16 5.05 10.89 3.74
CA CYS A 16 5.72 10.73 5.04
C CYS A 16 6.71 11.88 5.21
N SER A 17 7.79 11.70 5.98
CA SER A 17 8.85 12.71 6.06
C SER A 17 9.68 12.79 4.78
N GLY A 18 10.12 11.65 4.24
CA GLY A 18 10.95 11.57 3.02
C GLY A 18 10.18 11.17 1.76
N GLY A 19 8.87 10.92 1.85
CA GLY A 19 8.03 10.54 0.71
C GLY A 19 8.31 9.17 0.06
N SER A 20 9.27 8.40 0.56
CA SER A 20 9.71 7.12 -0.03
C SER A 20 9.21 5.90 0.75
N GLY A 21 9.68 5.66 1.98
CA GLY A 21 9.44 4.42 2.72
C GLY A 21 7.98 4.14 3.07
N ARG A 22 7.46 4.79 4.13
CA ARG A 22 6.09 4.57 4.61
C ARG A 22 5.05 4.93 3.54
N THR A 23 5.37 5.92 2.71
CA THR A 23 4.57 6.28 1.54
C THR A 23 4.49 5.11 0.56
N GLY A 24 5.62 4.48 0.23
CA GLY A 24 5.67 3.31 -0.62
C GLY A 24 4.89 2.13 -0.04
N GLN A 25 5.00 1.87 1.27
CA GLN A 25 4.26 0.79 1.93
C GLN A 25 2.74 0.97 1.83
N VAL A 26 2.24 2.19 2.10
CA VAL A 26 0.80 2.50 2.01
C VAL A 26 0.30 2.41 0.56
N ILE A 27 1.09 2.89 -0.41
CA ILE A 27 0.72 2.82 -1.83
C ILE A 27 0.72 1.37 -2.33
N ALA A 28 1.69 0.55 -1.93
CA ALA A 28 1.72 -0.87 -2.26
C ALA A 28 0.48 -1.59 -1.70
N ALA A 29 0.13 -1.34 -0.43
CA ALA A 29 -1.07 -1.92 0.18
C ALA A 29 -2.36 -1.48 -0.54
N TRP A 30 -2.45 -0.22 -0.95
CA TRP A 30 -3.58 0.29 -1.73
C TRP A 30 -3.68 -0.35 -3.12
N LEU A 31 -2.56 -0.57 -3.81
CA LEU A 31 -2.55 -1.27 -5.11
C LEU A 31 -3.02 -2.73 -4.98
N VAL A 32 -2.61 -3.41 -3.92
CA VAL A 32 -3.05 -4.78 -3.62
C VAL A 32 -4.56 -4.83 -3.34
N TYR A 33 -5.03 -3.99 -2.41
CA TYR A 33 -6.43 -3.98 -1.98
C TYR A 33 -7.37 -3.44 -3.08
N GLY A 34 -7.11 -2.23 -3.57
CA GLY A 34 -8.04 -1.47 -4.41
C GLY A 34 -7.86 -1.65 -5.92
N ARG A 35 -6.69 -2.14 -6.38
CA ARG A 35 -6.40 -2.35 -7.82
C ARG A 35 -6.11 -3.80 -8.19
N CYS A 36 -6.26 -4.73 -7.24
CA CYS A 36 -6.08 -6.17 -7.46
C CYS A 36 -4.68 -6.54 -7.98
N TYR A 37 -3.65 -5.78 -7.61
CA TYR A 37 -2.28 -6.17 -7.96
C TYR A 37 -1.83 -7.36 -7.11
N SER A 38 -0.98 -8.22 -7.67
CA SER A 38 -0.20 -9.13 -6.84
C SER A 38 0.76 -8.32 -5.97
N ILE A 39 1.23 -8.92 -4.87
CA ILE A 39 2.17 -8.25 -3.95
C ILE A 39 3.44 -7.82 -4.71
N GLU A 40 3.95 -8.71 -5.55
CA GLU A 40 5.16 -8.50 -6.36
C GLU A 40 4.95 -7.36 -7.36
N LYS A 41 3.80 -7.34 -8.06
CA LYS A 41 3.48 -6.28 -9.02
C LYS A 41 3.32 -4.94 -8.32
N ALA A 42 2.70 -4.91 -7.14
CA ALA A 42 2.53 -3.69 -6.35
C ALA A 42 3.89 -3.13 -5.91
N LEU A 43 4.79 -3.96 -5.40
CA LEU A 43 6.13 -3.57 -4.99
C LEU A 43 6.96 -3.06 -6.17
N ALA A 44 6.97 -3.78 -7.30
CA ALA A 44 7.68 -3.35 -8.51
C ALA A 44 7.15 -2.01 -9.04
N THR A 45 5.84 -1.81 -8.99
CA THR A 45 5.20 -0.54 -9.40
C THR A 45 5.59 0.62 -8.48
N VAL A 46 5.64 0.39 -7.16
CA VAL A 46 6.07 1.43 -6.22
C VAL A 46 7.55 1.77 -6.41
N TYR A 47 8.38 0.77 -6.68
CA TYR A 47 9.81 0.95 -6.95
C TYR A 47 10.05 1.79 -8.21
N SER A 48 9.29 1.54 -9.29
CA SER A 48 9.39 2.34 -10.52
C SER A 48 8.88 3.78 -10.36
N MET A 49 8.10 4.07 -9.32
CA MET A 49 7.71 5.44 -8.92
C MET A 49 8.78 6.16 -8.09
N ASN A 50 10.01 5.63 -8.02
CA ASN A 50 11.11 6.17 -7.22
C ASN A 50 10.79 6.24 -5.72
N ARG A 51 10.08 5.22 -5.22
CA ARG A 51 9.76 5.03 -3.79
C ARG A 51 10.24 3.66 -3.35
N ASN A 52 10.87 3.57 -2.18
CA ASN A 52 11.41 2.33 -1.66
C ASN A 52 10.63 1.84 -0.43
N PRO A 53 9.63 0.94 -0.58
CA PRO A 53 8.84 0.44 0.54
C PRO A 53 9.65 -0.39 1.56
N TYR A 54 10.86 -0.84 1.20
CA TYR A 54 11.75 -1.63 2.05
C TYR A 54 12.57 -0.77 3.03
N GLU A 55 12.63 0.55 2.86
CA GLU A 55 13.46 1.42 3.73
C GLU A 55 12.79 1.78 5.07
N ALA A 56 11.46 1.63 5.17
CA ALA A 56 10.70 2.21 6.27
C ALA A 56 10.74 1.41 7.58
N ARG A 57 10.81 0.08 7.48
CA ARG A 57 10.82 -0.89 8.58
C ARG A 57 11.40 -2.22 8.07
N ASP A 58 11.35 -3.25 8.91
CA ASP A 58 11.70 -4.61 8.51
C ASP A 58 10.77 -5.19 7.42
N ASN A 59 11.33 -6.11 6.64
CA ASN A 59 10.64 -6.76 5.52
C ASN A 59 9.44 -7.61 5.99
N ASN A 60 9.46 -8.13 7.22
CA ASN A 60 8.37 -8.98 7.72
C ASN A 60 7.11 -8.15 7.93
N ARG A 61 7.22 -6.95 8.49
CA ARG A 61 6.09 -6.02 8.67
C ARG A 61 5.53 -5.51 7.35
N LEU A 62 6.39 -5.31 6.35
CA LEU A 62 5.93 -5.02 5.00
C LEU A 62 5.08 -6.16 4.45
N MET A 63 5.57 -7.40 4.50
CA MET A 63 4.83 -8.55 3.99
C MET A 63 3.55 -8.81 4.78
N GLU A 64 3.55 -8.62 6.09
CA GLU A 64 2.36 -8.71 6.94
C GLU A 64 1.29 -7.71 6.50
N LEU A 65 1.66 -6.44 6.29
CA LEU A 65 0.75 -5.40 5.79
C LEU A 65 0.14 -5.75 4.43
N LEU A 66 0.97 -6.22 3.48
CA LEU A 66 0.50 -6.54 2.13
C LEU A 66 -0.38 -7.79 2.10
N ASN A 67 -0.08 -8.78 2.93
CA ASN A 67 -0.96 -9.94 3.12
C ASN A 67 -2.27 -9.56 3.79
N TYR A 68 -2.24 -8.70 4.79
CA TYR A 68 -3.44 -8.18 5.42
C TYR A 68 -4.32 -7.43 4.41
N ALA A 69 -3.74 -6.54 3.58
CA ALA A 69 -4.44 -5.84 2.51
C ALA A 69 -5.07 -6.80 1.48
N ARG A 70 -4.35 -7.87 1.12
CA ARG A 70 -4.84 -8.92 0.22
C ARG A 70 -6.03 -9.67 0.82
N ASN A 71 -5.99 -9.99 2.12
CA ASN A 71 -7.02 -10.74 2.82
C ASN A 71 -8.28 -9.89 3.06
N LEU A 72 -8.12 -8.63 3.47
CA LEU A 72 -9.24 -7.68 3.58
C LEU A 72 -10.05 -7.56 2.29
N ARG A 73 -9.38 -7.68 1.14
CA ARG A 73 -10.06 -7.72 -0.16
C ARG A 73 -10.84 -9.03 -0.34
N GLY A 74 -10.27 -10.17 0.05
CA GLY A 74 -10.96 -11.46 0.01
C GLY A 74 -12.29 -11.42 0.78
N ASP A 75 -12.29 -10.79 1.96
CA ASP A 75 -13.48 -10.61 2.79
C ASP A 75 -14.50 -9.61 2.21
N HIS A 76 -14.04 -8.70 1.34
CA HIS A 76 -14.89 -7.72 0.66
C HIS A 76 -15.52 -8.27 -0.63
N LEU A 77 -14.90 -9.27 -1.27
CA LEU A 77 -15.41 -9.93 -2.48
C LEU A 77 -16.29 -11.16 -2.18
N SER A 78 -16.30 -11.64 -0.93
CA SER A 78 -17.12 -12.78 -0.46
C SER A 78 -18.50 -12.37 0.08
N LYS A 79 -18.81 -11.08 0.10
CA LYS A 79 -20.12 -10.50 0.47
C LYS A 79 -20.77 -9.88 -0.76
#